data_AF-A0A085WIG0-F1
#
_entry.id   AF-A0A085WIG0-F1
#
_cell.length_a   1.000
_cell.length_b   1.000
_cell.length_c   1.000
_cell.angle_alpha   90.00
_cell.angle_beta   90.00
_cell.angle_gamma   90.00
#
_symmetry.space_group_name_H-M   'P 1'
#
loop_
_entity.id
_entity.type
_entity.pdbx_description
1 polymer ?
#
loop_
_entity_poly.entity_id
_entity_poly.type
_entity_poly.pdbx_seq_one_letter_code
_entity_poly.pdbx_strand_id
1 'polypeptide(L)' 'MADDSRWANLVNTAFLLDQTPRVSGPEGLQPALTMLQSALEVFPSSIDPVEDFEGYAVRRLLLALQDYLSHTQHGGK' A
#
# COMPACT_ATOMS: atom_id res chain seq x y z
N MET A 1 -2.77 -8.58 -19.87
CA MET A 1 -3.00 -9.57 -18.79
C MET A 1 -2.28 -9.20 -17.49
N ALA A 2 -1.08 -8.58 -17.53
CA ALA A 2 -0.40 -8.11 -16.32
C ALA A 2 -1.15 -6.94 -15.62
N ASP A 3 -1.77 -6.04 -16.39
CA ASP A 3 -2.49 -4.88 -15.84
C ASP A 3 -3.67 -5.26 -14.94
N ASP A 4 -4.50 -6.22 -15.36
CA ASP A 4 -5.64 -6.67 -14.55
C ASP A 4 -5.18 -7.28 -13.21
N SER A 5 -3.97 -7.86 -13.18
CA SER A 5 -3.44 -8.55 -12.01
C SER A 5 -3.00 -7.56 -10.90
N ARG A 6 -2.42 -6.41 -11.25
CA ARG A 6 -2.03 -5.38 -10.26
C ARG A 6 -3.26 -4.69 -9.65
N TRP A 7 -4.29 -4.45 -10.46
CA TRP A 7 -5.54 -3.85 -9.98
C TRP A 7 -6.33 -4.82 -9.09
N ALA A 8 -6.40 -6.09 -9.48
CA ALA A 8 -6.99 -7.13 -8.63
C ALA A 8 -6.23 -7.27 -7.30
N ASN A 9 -4.89 -7.19 -7.32
CA ASN A 9 -4.09 -7.21 -6.09
C ASN A 9 -4.42 -6.00 -5.19
N LEU A 10 -4.53 -4.79 -5.73
CA LEU A 10 -4.87 -3.59 -4.95
C LEU A 10 -6.24 -3.74 -4.27
N VAL A 11 -7.25 -4.21 -5.01
CA VAL A 11 -8.60 -4.44 -4.49
C VAL A 11 -8.62 -5.55 -3.44
N ASN A 12 -7.94 -6.67 -3.71
CA ASN A 12 -7.83 -7.77 -2.74
C ASN A 12 -7.13 -7.32 -1.46
N THR A 13 -6.08 -6.52 -1.58
CA THR A 13 -5.37 -5.93 -0.44
C THR A 13 -6.30 -5.06 0.41
N ALA A 14 -7.15 -4.24 -0.21
CA ALA A 14 -8.16 -3.46 0.50
C ALA A 14 -9.17 -4.36 1.25
N PHE A 15 -9.68 -5.41 0.59
CA PHE A 15 -10.60 -6.37 1.23
C PHE A 15 -9.96 -7.10 2.42
N LEU A 16 -8.69 -7.48 2.31
CA LEU A 16 -7.98 -8.14 3.41
C LEU A 16 -7.76 -7.17 4.58
N LEU A 17 -7.47 -5.89 4.29
CA LEU A 17 -7.29 -4.88 5.33
C LEU A 17 -8.58 -4.64 6.11
N ASP A 18 -9.72 -4.56 5.42
CA ASP A 18 -11.03 -4.36 6.04
C ASP A 18 -11.44 -5.52 6.96
N GLN A 19 -11.02 -6.74 6.63
CA GLN A 19 -11.26 -7.94 7.44
C GLN A 19 -10.25 -8.10 8.59
N THR A 20 -9.16 -7.33 8.58
CA THR A 20 -8.14 -7.42 9.61
C THR A 20 -8.65 -6.80 10.91
N PRO A 21 -8.60 -7.51 12.06
CA PRO A 21 -9.01 -6.96 13.34
C PRO A 21 -8.26 -5.67 13.66
N ARG A 22 -8.99 -4.60 14.02
CA ARG A 22 -8.36 -3.34 14.42
C ARG A 22 -7.85 -3.46 15.84
N VAL A 23 -6.53 -3.41 15.98
CA VAL A 23 -5.84 -3.36 17.27
C VAL A 23 -5.46 -1.90 17.55
N SER A 24 -5.65 -1.45 18.78
CA SER A 24 -5.24 -0.10 19.21
C SER A 24 -3.73 -0.05 19.45
N GLY A 25 -3.12 1.10 19.15
CA GLY A 25 -1.69 1.33 19.37
C GLY A 25 -0.81 1.03 18.14
N PRO A 26 0.52 1.22 18.25
CA PRO A 26 1.44 1.16 17.12
C PRO A 26 1.44 -0.20 16.40
N GLU A 27 1.28 -1.29 17.14
CA GLU A 27 1.24 -2.66 16.59
C GLU A 27 0.04 -2.90 15.67
N GLY A 28 -1.05 -2.17 15.88
CA GLY A 28 -2.24 -2.23 15.02
C GLY A 28 -2.03 -1.71 13.60
N LEU A 29 -0.92 -1.00 13.34
CA LEU A 29 -0.55 -0.50 12.01
C LEU A 29 0.24 -1.52 11.20
N GLN A 30 0.76 -2.58 11.82
CA GLN A 30 1.62 -3.55 11.15
C GLN A 30 0.93 -4.24 9.94
N PRO A 31 -0.34 -4.69 10.03
CA PRO A 31 -1.01 -5.30 8.88
C PRO A 31 -1.14 -4.33 7.70
N ALA A 32 -1.44 -3.05 7.98
CA ALA A 32 -1.55 -2.03 6.95
C ALA A 32 -0.20 -1.80 6.25
N LEU A 33 0.91 -1.76 7.01
CA LEU A 33 2.25 -1.60 6.43
C LEU A 33 2.68 -2.80 5.57
N THR A 34 2.40 -4.03 6.03
CA THR A 34 2.66 -5.25 5.24
C THR A 34 1.84 -5.25 3.94
N MET A 35 0.58 -4.83 4.00
CA MET A 35 -0.29 -4.72 2.84
C MET A 35 0.16 -3.65 1.84
N LEU A 36 0.62 -2.49 2.34
CA LEU A 36 1.20 -1.45 1.49
C LEU A 36 2.47 -1.94 0.76
N GLN A 37 3.30 -2.77 1.41
CA GLN A 37 4.46 -3.39 0.76
C GLN A 37 4.04 -4.32 -0.39
N SER A 38 3.05 -5.19 -0.17
CA SER A 38 2.55 -6.07 -1.23
C SER A 38 1.97 -5.30 -2.42
N ALA A 39 1.24 -4.21 -2.16
CA ALA A 39 0.75 -3.34 -3.23
C ALA A 39 1.92 -2.66 -4.00
N LEU A 40 2.99 -2.25 -3.32
CA LEU A 40 4.16 -1.64 -3.97
C LEU A 40 4.96 -2.62 -4.85
N GLU A 41 4.85 -3.93 -4.64
CA GLU A 41 5.48 -4.96 -5.48
C GLU A 41 4.81 -5.04 -6.86
N VAL A 42 3.49 -4.86 -6.91
CA VAL A 42 2.71 -4.92 -8.17
C VAL A 42 2.60 -3.57 -8.90
N PHE A 43 2.97 -2.47 -8.24
CA PHE A 43 3.15 -1.16 -8.85
C PHE A 43 4.63 -0.75 -8.82
N PRO A 44 5.49 -1.30 -9.69
CA PRO A 44 6.95 -1.17 -9.59
C PRO A 44 7.45 0.25 -9.84
N SER A 45 8.70 0.54 -9.44
CA SER A 45 9.36 1.83 -9.70
C SER A 45 9.66 2.10 -11.17
N SER A 46 9.55 1.08 -12.03
CA SER A 46 9.77 1.19 -13.47
C SER A 46 8.54 1.71 -14.24
N ILE A 47 7.43 1.99 -13.56
CA ILE A 47 6.25 2.60 -14.21
C ILE A 47 6.64 3.98 -14.76
N ASP A 48 6.49 4.15 -16.07
CA ASP A 48 6.64 5.44 -16.71
C ASP A 48 5.36 6.28 -16.49
N PRO A 49 5.43 7.46 -15.87
CA PRO A 49 4.26 8.31 -15.65
C PRO A 49 3.59 8.81 -16.94
N VAL A 50 4.29 8.78 -18.08
CA VAL A 50 3.76 9.17 -19.38
C VAL A 50 2.94 8.04 -20.01
N GLU A 51 3.37 6.79 -19.83
CA GLU A 51 2.71 5.62 -20.41
C GLU A 51 1.61 5.05 -19.49
N ASP A 52 1.74 5.20 -18.17
CA ASP A 52 0.83 4.64 -17.16
C ASP A 52 0.76 5.56 -15.93
N PHE A 53 0.05 6.67 -16.09
CA PHE A 53 -0.12 7.67 -15.05
C PHE A 53 -0.88 7.11 -13.84
N GLU A 54 -1.89 6.26 -14.05
CA GLU A 54 -2.69 5.66 -12.99
C GLU A 54 -1.83 4.77 -12.09
N GLY A 55 -1.00 3.91 -12.67
CA GLY A 55 -0.06 3.08 -11.92
C GLY A 55 0.95 3.92 -11.14
N TYR A 56 1.45 5.00 -11.75
CA TYR A 56 2.35 5.95 -11.09
C TYR A 56 1.67 6.65 -9.91
N ALA A 57 0.44 7.15 -10.09
CA ALA A 57 -0.31 7.86 -9.06
C ALA A 57 -0.59 6.97 -7.85
N VAL A 58 -0.99 5.72 -8.09
CA VAL A 58 -1.18 4.72 -7.02
C VAL A 58 0.13 4.46 -6.29
N ARG A 59 1.23 4.17 -7.01
CA ARG A 59 2.54 3.97 -6.38
C ARG A 59 2.93 5.17 -5.52
N ARG A 60 2.76 6.39 -6.03
CA ARG A 60 3.11 7.63 -5.34
C ARG A 60 2.32 7.82 -4.05
N LEU A 61 1.05 7.43 -4.04
CA LEU A 61 0.18 7.44 -2.86
C LEU A 61 0.59 6.36 -1.86
N LEU A 62 0.82 5.12 -2.31
CA LEU A 62 1.23 4.01 -1.45
C LEU A 62 2.54 4.31 -0.71
N LEU A 63 3.52 4.91 -1.39
CA LEU A 63 4.77 5.37 -0.77
C LEU A 63 4.53 6.44 0.30
N ALA A 64 3.66 7.42 0.03
CA ALA A 64 3.35 8.48 0.99
C ALA A 64 2.63 7.93 2.24
N LEU A 65 1.71 6.97 2.04
CA LEU A 65 1.01 6.31 3.15
C LEU A 65 1.97 5.46 3.98
N GLN A 66 2.85 4.70 3.33
CA GLN A 66 3.85 3.88 4.03
C GLN A 66 4.77 4.75 4.89
N ASP A 67 5.27 5.86 4.35
CA ASP A 67 6.11 6.81 5.07
C ASP A 67 5.39 7.38 6.30
N TYR A 68 4.18 7.92 6.09
CA TYR A 68 3.36 8.49 7.16
C TYR A 68 3.04 7.48 8.28
N LEU A 69 2.68 6.25 7.92
CA LEU A 69 2.33 5.19 8.87
C LEU A 69 3.57 4.65 9.61
N SER A 70 4.72 4.57 8.94
CA SER A 70 5.98 4.14 9.57
C SER A 70 6.48 5.17 10.58
N HIS A 71 6.33 6.46 10.29
CA HIS A 71 6.66 7.53 11.24
C HIS A 71 5.74 7.56 12.46
N THR A 72 4.45 7.28 12.28
CA THR A 72 3.49 7.22 13.40
C THR A 72 3.70 5.99 14.30
N GLN A 73 4.21 4.88 13.78
CA GLN A 73 4.62 3.74 14.63
C GLN A 73 5.78 4.07 15.58
N HIS A 74 6.70 4.96 15.18
CA HIS A 74 7.90 5.29 15.97
C HIS A 74 7.73 6.55 16.86
N GLY A 75 6.71 7.37 16.60
CA GLY A 75 6.46 8.64 17.30
C GLY A 75 5.65 8.53 18.61
N GLY A 76 5.22 7.33 19.01
CA GLY A 76 4.42 7.10 20.22
C GLY A 76 5.25 6.93 21.49
N LYS A 77 6.15 7.88 21.80
CA LYS A 77 6.97 7.87 23.02
C LYS A 77 6.66 9.05 23.93
#